data_AF-A0A075TDA0-F1
#
_entry.id   AF-A0A075TDA0-F1
#
_cell.length_a   1.000
_cell.length_b   1.000
_cell.length_c   1.000
_cell.angle_alpha   90.00
_cell.angle_beta   90.00
_cell.angle_gamma   90.00
#
_symmetry.space_group_name_H-M   'P 1'
#
loop_
_entity.id
_entity.type
_entity.pdbx_description
1 polymer ?
#
loop_
_entity_poly.entity_id
_entity_poly.type
_entity_poly.pdbx_seq_one_letter_code
_entity_poly.pdbx_strand_id
1 'polypeptide(L)'
;MSKIEVNGLILPLNDAHVHQRRGVTAARTESGEPLHITVLRCLDGRHTKTYCGLARADNSEDFVKIMEWGDKFEPIVDWFNTVQ
;
A
#
# COMPACT_ATOMS: atom_id res chain seq x y z
N MET A 1 -17.21 2.77 5.17
CA MET A 1 -15.75 2.73 4.89
C MET A 1 -15.56 2.30 3.44
N SER A 2 -14.78 3.02 2.66
CA SER A 2 -14.43 2.65 1.29
C SER A 2 -13.40 1.51 1.29
N LYS A 3 -13.44 0.68 0.25
CA LYS A 3 -12.53 -0.45 0.05
C LYS A 3 -12.17 -0.60 -1.43
N ILE A 4 -11.02 -1.21 -1.70
CA ILE A 4 -10.58 -1.62 -3.03
C ILE A 4 -10.57 -3.16 -3.06
N GLU A 5 -11.04 -3.76 -4.15
CA GLU A 5 -11.04 -5.21 -4.35
C GLU A 5 -10.28 -5.57 -5.63
N VAL A 6 -9.31 -6.48 -5.52
CA VAL A 6 -8.47 -6.94 -6.65
C VAL A 6 -8.19 -8.43 -6.48
N ASN A 7 -8.63 -9.27 -7.44
CA ASN A 7 -8.31 -10.71 -7.47
C ASN A 7 -8.58 -11.45 -6.14
N GLY A 8 -9.67 -11.11 -5.43
CA GLY A 8 -10.03 -11.69 -4.14
C GLY A 8 -9.35 -11.05 -2.92
N LEU A 9 -8.43 -10.11 -3.12
CA LEU A 9 -7.85 -9.27 -2.07
C LEU A 9 -8.75 -8.07 -1.79
N ILE A 10 -8.91 -7.72 -0.52
CA ILE A 10 -9.65 -6.55 -0.07
C ILE A 10 -8.69 -5.60 0.65
N LEU A 11 -8.62 -4.35 0.22
CA LEU A 11 -7.93 -3.28 0.93
C LEU A 11 -8.96 -2.32 1.53
N PRO A 12 -9.20 -2.36 2.85
CA PRO A 12 -9.90 -1.29 3.55
C PRO A 12 -9.12 0.02 3.44
N LEU A 13 -9.75 1.12 3.03
CA LEU A 13 -9.09 2.42 2.96
C LEU A 13 -9.19 3.13 4.32
N ASN A 14 -8.30 2.75 5.24
CA ASN A 14 -8.13 3.39 6.55
C ASN A 14 -6.68 3.28 7.02
N ASP A 15 -6.34 4.04 8.07
CA ASP A 15 -4.98 4.17 8.58
C ASP A 15 -4.38 2.86 9.13
N ALA A 16 -5.22 1.87 9.45
CA ALA A 16 -4.75 0.55 9.89
C ALA A 16 -4.31 -0.35 8.72
N HIS A 17 -4.68 0.00 7.48
CA HIS A 17 -4.42 -0.81 6.29
C HIS A 17 -3.61 -0.08 5.21
N VAL A 18 -3.62 1.25 5.21
CA VAL A 18 -2.85 2.07 4.26
C VAL A 18 -1.85 2.89 5.06
N HIS A 19 -0.58 2.54 4.94
CA HIS A 19 0.50 3.31 5.52
C HIS A 19 1.32 3.97 4.43
N GLN A 20 1.34 5.30 4.43
CA GLN A 20 2.19 6.08 3.53
C GLN A 20 3.15 6.92 4.36
N ARG A 21 4.45 6.86 4.05
CA ARG A 21 5.43 7.77 4.66
C ARG A 21 5.38 9.13 3.96
N ARG A 22 4.34 9.89 4.28
CA ARG A 22 4.13 11.25 3.76
C ARG A 22 5.28 12.17 4.21
N GLY A 23 5.71 13.06 3.34
CA GLY A 23 6.85 13.96 3.60
C GLY A 23 8.21 13.45 3.12
N VAL A 24 8.32 12.17 2.73
CA VAL A 24 9.48 11.66 2.00
C VAL A 24 9.07 11.35 0.57
N THR A 25 9.64 12.08 -0.39
CA THR A 25 9.47 11.77 -1.81
C THR A 25 10.52 10.74 -2.19
N ALA A 26 10.07 9.52 -2.50
CA ALA A 26 10.94 8.43 -2.92
C ALA A 26 11.22 8.48 -4.42
N ALA A 27 10.23 8.91 -5.22
CA ALA A 27 10.35 9.10 -6.65
C ALA A 27 9.34 10.16 -7.13
N ARG A 28 9.33 10.44 -8.43
CA ARG A 28 8.29 11.25 -9.08
C ARG A 28 7.76 10.53 -10.31
N THR A 29 6.48 10.76 -10.62
CA THR A 29 5.91 10.34 -11.92
C THR A 29 6.57 11.13 -13.06
N GLU A 30 6.33 10.72 -14.31
CA GLU A 30 6.76 11.48 -15.49
C GLU A 30 6.15 12.90 -15.52
N SER A 31 4.93 13.07 -15.00
CA SER A 31 4.26 14.35 -14.81
C SER A 31 4.80 15.17 -13.62
N GLY A 32 5.75 14.63 -12.84
CA GLY A 32 6.41 15.30 -11.72
C GLY A 32 5.71 15.16 -10.36
N GLU A 33 4.60 14.41 -10.28
CA GLU A 33 3.87 14.18 -9.03
C GLU A 33 4.71 13.36 -8.04
N PRO A 34 4.75 13.74 -6.74
CA PRO A 34 5.55 13.02 -5.76
C PRO A 34 4.96 11.64 -5.47
N LEU A 35 5.85 10.65 -5.40
CA LEU A 35 5.53 9.28 -4.99
C LEU A 35 6.14 9.00 -3.61
N HIS A 36 5.35 8.35 -2.76
CA HIS A 36 5.69 8.01 -1.39
C HIS A 36 5.77 6.50 -1.20
N ILE A 37 6.70 6.06 -0.34
CA ILE A 37 6.75 4.67 0.11
C ILE A 37 5.41 4.37 0.77
N THR A 38 4.75 3.35 0.25
CA THR A 38 3.41 2.95 0.63
C THR A 38 3.41 1.47 0.94
N VAL A 39 2.86 1.12 2.09
CA VAL A 39 2.65 -0.26 2.55
C VAL A 39 1.15 -0.46 2.71
N LEU A 40 0.64 -1.51 2.07
CA LEU A 40 -0.76 -1.88 2.06
C LEU A 40 -0.93 -3.21 2.78
N ARG A 41 -1.88 -3.25 3.71
CA ARG A 41 -2.32 -4.47 4.36
C ARG A 41 -3.65 -4.90 3.73
N CYS A 42 -3.60 -5.94 2.93
CA CYS A 42 -4.74 -6.50 2.25
C CYS A 42 -5.28 -7.70 3.03
N LEU A 43 -6.60 -7.89 3.00
CA LEU A 43 -7.29 -9.05 3.53
C LEU A 43 -7.47 -10.07 2.39
N ASP A 44 -7.13 -11.32 2.67
CA ASP A 44 -7.31 -12.48 1.78
C ASP A 44 -8.06 -13.56 2.57
N GLY A 45 -9.40 -13.46 2.57
CA GLY A 45 -10.25 -14.26 3.45
C GLY A 45 -9.96 -13.98 4.94
N ARG A 46 -9.40 -14.98 5.63
CA ARG A 46 -8.99 -14.87 7.05
C ARG A 46 -7.53 -14.46 7.23
N HIS A 47 -6.77 -14.40 6.14
CA HIS A 47 -5.36 -14.08 6.16
C HIS A 47 -5.14 -12.60 5.83
N THR A 48 -3.98 -12.11 6.23
CA THR A 48 -3.53 -10.76 5.92
C THR A 48 -2.28 -10.86 5.06
N LYS A 49 -2.23 -10.09 3.97
CA LYS A 49 -1.08 -10.00 3.07
C LYS A 49 -0.62 -8.57 2.98
N THR A 50 0.67 -8.35 3.15
CA THR A 50 1.28 -7.03 3.07
C THR A 50 1.96 -6.85 1.73
N TYR A 51 1.74 -5.70 1.11
CA TYR A 51 2.33 -5.30 -0.17
C TYR A 51 3.01 -3.94 0.01
N CYS A 52 4.13 -3.72 -0.64
CA CYS A 52 4.81 -2.43 -0.64
C CYS A 52 5.08 -1.92 -2.07
N GLY A 53 5.06 -0.61 -2.21
CA GLY A 53 5.37 0.05 -3.47
C GLY A 53 5.38 1.57 -3.31
N LEU A 54 5.21 2.25 -4.43
CA LEU A 54 5.17 3.71 -4.52
C LEU A 54 3.79 4.17 -4.97
N ALA A 55 3.23 5.14 -4.27
CA ALA A 55 1.95 5.74 -4.62
C ALA A 55 1.97 7.25 -4.40
N ARG A 56 1.16 7.97 -5.19
CA ARG A 56 0.78 9.34 -4.87
C ARG A 56 -0.01 9.35 -3.56
N ALA A 57 -0.02 10.50 -2.88
CA ALA A 57 -0.73 10.64 -1.62
C ALA A 57 -2.22 10.33 -1.81
N ASP A 58 -2.75 9.40 -1.00
CA ASP A 58 -4.17 9.02 -0.99
C ASP A 58 -4.75 8.61 -2.36
N ASN A 59 -3.91 8.15 -3.29
CA ASN A 59 -4.34 7.80 -4.64
C ASN A 59 -4.72 6.31 -4.75
N SER A 60 -6.03 6.06 -4.85
CA SER A 60 -6.59 4.70 -4.95
C SER A 60 -6.14 3.92 -6.19
N GLU A 61 -5.87 4.57 -7.32
CA GLU A 61 -5.41 3.87 -8.53
C GLU A 61 -4.00 3.31 -8.34
N ASP A 62 -3.14 4.08 -7.66
CA ASP A 62 -1.80 3.60 -7.34
C ASP A 62 -1.86 2.47 -6.30
N PHE A 63 -2.83 2.50 -5.38
CA PHE A 63 -3.06 1.38 -4.44
C PHE A 63 -3.47 0.10 -5.16
N VAL A 64 -4.36 0.19 -6.17
CA VAL A 64 -4.71 -0.95 -7.03
C VAL A 64 -3.45 -1.55 -7.66
N LYS A 65 -2.58 -0.71 -8.24
CA LYS A 65 -1.33 -1.18 -8.87
C LYS A 65 -0.40 -1.89 -7.88
N ILE A 66 -0.31 -1.40 -6.64
CA ILE A 66 0.47 -2.06 -5.59
C ILE A 66 -0.17 -3.39 -5.19
N MET A 67 -1.50 -3.50 -5.14
CA MET A 67 -2.17 -4.78 -4.86
C MET A 67 -1.93 -5.82 -5.97
N GLU A 68 -1.84 -5.38 -7.23
CA GLU A 68 -1.60 -6.25 -8.38
C GLU A 68 -0.13 -6.67 -8.52
N TRP A 69 0.79 -5.73 -8.36
CA TRP A 69 2.20 -5.90 -8.77
C TRP A 69 3.22 -5.53 -7.70
N GLY A 70 2.79 -5.06 -6.54
CA GLY A 70 3.67 -4.60 -5.46
C GLY A 70 4.50 -5.73 -4.86
N ASP A 71 5.64 -5.34 -4.30
CA ASP A 71 6.57 -6.27 -3.67
C ASP A 71 6.01 -6.81 -2.34
N LYS A 72 6.42 -8.01 -1.98
CA LYS A 72 6.14 -8.67 -0.69
C LYS A 72 7.42 -8.81 0.12
N PHE A 73 8.17 -7.73 0.22
CA PHE A 73 9.50 -7.76 0.82
C PHE A 73 9.41 -8.03 2.33
N GLU A 74 9.78 -9.24 2.74
CA GLU A 74 9.59 -9.75 4.11
C GLU A 74 10.07 -8.78 5.21
N PRO A 75 11.24 -8.12 5.09
CA PRO A 75 11.67 -7.15 6.12
C PRO A 75 10.72 -5.96 6.31
N ILE A 76 10.07 -5.48 5.24
CA ILE A 76 9.06 -4.42 5.35
C ILE A 76 7.78 -4.97 5.99
N VAL A 77 7.41 -6.21 5.67
CA VAL A 77 6.25 -6.89 6.26
C VAL A 77 6.43 -7.07 7.76
N ASP A 78 7.59 -7.56 8.20
CA ASP A 78 7.91 -7.78 9.60
C ASP A 78 7.94 -6.47 10.39
N TRP A 79 8.61 -5.44 9.84
CA TRP A 79 8.56 -4.10 10.40
C TRP A 79 7.11 -3.64 10.55
N PHE A 80 6.31 -3.69 9.47
CA PHE A 80 4.94 -3.18 9.48
C PHE A 80 4.02 -3.93 10.45
N ASN A 81 4.30 -5.20 10.73
CA ASN A 81 3.57 -5.99 11.72
C ASN A 81 4.01 -5.69 13.17
N THR A 82 5.18 -5.08 13.38
CA THR A 82 5.71 -4.76 14.72
C THR A 82 5.44 -3.31 15.17
N VAL A 83 5.18 -2.37 14.26
CA VAL A 83 4.94 -0.94 14.61
C VAL A 83 3.48 -0.65 15.03
N GLN A 84 2.73 -1.65 15.51
CA GLN A 84 1.36 -1.46 15.98
C GLN A 84 1.30 -0.98 17.44
#